data_AF-A0A923USD7-F1
#
_entry.id   AF-A0A923USD7-F1
#
_cell.length_a   1.000
_cell.length_b   1.000
_cell.length_c   1.000
_cell.angle_alpha   90.00
_cell.angle_beta   90.00
_cell.angle_gamma   90.00
#
_symmetry.space_group_name_H-M   'P 1'
#
loop_
_entity.id
_entity.type
_entity.pdbx_description
1 polymer ?
#
loop_
_entity_poly.entity_id
_entity_poly.type
_entity_poly.pdbx_seq_one_letter_code
_entity_poly.pdbx_strand_id
1 'polypeptide(L)'
;MKIEIIDFLLAGIYVLFLLVCAFIYQQQKRKSNPVYSYYVKGMLAKFIGGTLFCLIYVYYYGGGDTLLYNANSISLNNLFFKNINAYYHILIGDIQPIYLSEFDSNTGSVGPYINNYETYFVVRITSLVQFFAFRNFLTCTIVLSFISYIAIWKLFKLLCVFYPTIQHRLAQAILFVPSPLFWGSAILKDTYTFAAVCWLTYAFYMAFIARKKIATNLFMFVLCVVLIINIKPYIFIALVPGLVFWLNQHYITNFKYKIL
;
A
#
# COMPACT_ATOMS: atom_id res chain seq x y z
N MET A 1 -6.10 -0.46 23.43
CA MET A 1 -7.04 0.11 22.45
C MET A 1 -8.30 -0.75 22.45
N LYS A 2 -9.49 -0.15 22.50
CA LYS A 2 -10.78 -0.85 22.31
C LYS A 2 -11.41 -0.31 21.04
N ILE A 3 -12.00 -1.18 20.22
CA ILE A 3 -12.77 -0.78 19.05
C ILE A 3 -14.21 -0.57 19.49
N GLU A 4 -14.73 0.62 19.25
CA GLU A 4 -16.10 1.02 19.58
C GLU A 4 -17.04 0.79 18.40
N ILE A 5 -18.35 0.82 18.66
CA ILE A 5 -19.39 0.66 17.61
C ILE A 5 -19.24 1.72 16.51
N ILE A 6 -18.84 2.93 16.89
CA ILE A 6 -18.63 4.04 15.94
C ILE A 6 -17.49 3.73 14.95
N ASP A 7 -16.47 2.99 15.38
CA ASP A 7 -15.34 2.62 14.53
C ASP A 7 -15.77 1.64 13.43
N PHE A 8 -16.62 0.68 13.79
CA PHE A 8 -17.21 -0.25 12.82
C PHE A 8 -18.15 0.45 11.85
N LEU A 9 -18.96 1.39 12.35
CA LEU A 9 -19.89 2.15 11.52
C LEU A 9 -19.12 3.00 10.49
N LEU A 10 -18.09 3.73 10.93
CA LEU A 10 -17.26 4.54 10.04
C LEU A 10 -16.54 3.68 9.00
N ALA A 11 -15.89 2.58 9.43
CA ALA A 11 -15.23 1.66 8.52
C ALA A 11 -16.23 1.03 7.52
N GLY A 12 -17.44 0.68 7.97
CA GLY A 12 -18.51 0.15 7.14
C GLY A 12 -18.97 1.13 6.06
N ILE A 13 -19.11 2.42 6.39
CA ILE A 13 -19.40 3.49 5.42
C ILE A 13 -18.30 3.57 4.36
N TYR A 14 -17.03 3.52 4.76
CA TYR A 14 -15.90 3.55 3.84
C TYR A 14 -15.87 2.32 2.93
N VAL A 15 -16.09 1.14 3.47
CA VAL A 15 -16.19 -0.10 2.69
C VAL A 15 -17.31 0.02 1.66
N LEU A 16 -18.51 0.44 2.07
CA LEU A 16 -19.65 0.60 1.16
C LEU A 16 -19.33 1.60 0.04
N PHE A 17 -18.83 2.79 0.40
CA PHE A 17 -18.44 3.82 -0.55
C PHE A 17 -17.40 3.32 -1.57
N LEU A 18 -16.32 2.70 -1.08
CA LEU A 18 -15.25 2.18 -1.94
C LEU A 18 -15.73 1.03 -2.83
N LEU A 19 -16.59 0.13 -2.32
CA LEU A 19 -17.16 -0.96 -3.11
C LEU A 19 -18.13 -0.45 -4.20
N VAL A 20 -18.93 0.59 -3.91
CA VAL A 20 -19.79 1.23 -4.91
C VAL A 20 -18.93 1.86 -6.01
N CYS A 21 -17.91 2.64 -5.65
CA CYS A 21 -16.96 3.21 -6.60
C CYS A 21 -16.28 2.12 -7.44
N ALA A 22 -15.83 1.03 -6.80
CA ALA A 22 -15.20 -0.10 -7.46
C ALA A 22 -16.15 -0.85 -8.40
N PHE A 23 -17.42 -1.00 -8.02
CA PHE A 23 -18.45 -1.62 -8.84
C PHE A 23 -18.76 -0.79 -10.08
N ILE A 24 -18.94 0.53 -9.94
CA ILE A 24 -19.14 1.45 -11.08
C ILE A 24 -17.95 1.34 -12.03
N TYR A 25 -16.72 1.42 -11.51
CA TYR A 25 -15.50 1.29 -12.31
C TYR A 25 -15.39 -0.08 -13.00
N GLN A 26 -15.72 -1.17 -12.30
CA GLN A 26 -15.76 -2.51 -12.85
C GLN A 26 -16.74 -2.61 -14.03
N GLN A 27 -17.96 -2.11 -13.88
CA GLN A 27 -18.97 -2.22 -14.94
C GLN A 27 -18.60 -1.42 -16.19
N GLN A 28 -17.99 -0.26 -16.03
CA GLN A 28 -17.46 0.52 -17.15
C GLN A 28 -16.37 -0.23 -17.93
N LYS A 29 -15.48 -0.94 -17.22
CA LYS A 29 -14.33 -1.62 -17.84
C LYS A 29 -14.61 -3.06 -18.28
N ARG A 30 -15.62 -3.71 -17.71
CA ARG A 30 -15.99 -5.09 -18.05
C ARG A 30 -16.40 -5.25 -19.51
N LYS A 31 -16.97 -4.20 -20.12
CA LYS A 31 -17.34 -4.21 -21.55
C LYS A 31 -16.14 -4.41 -22.47
N SER A 32 -14.97 -3.89 -22.11
CA SER A 32 -13.76 -4.00 -22.92
C SER A 32 -12.76 -5.04 -22.43
N ASN A 33 -12.85 -5.47 -21.16
CA ASN A 33 -11.97 -6.48 -20.61
C ASN A 33 -12.68 -7.36 -19.56
N PRO A 34 -12.93 -8.65 -19.86
CA PRO A 34 -13.68 -9.55 -18.97
C PRO A 34 -12.96 -9.85 -17.64
N VAL A 35 -11.65 -9.64 -17.57
CA VAL A 35 -10.84 -9.79 -16.34
C VAL A 35 -11.37 -8.91 -15.20
N TYR A 36 -12.03 -7.80 -15.51
CA TYR A 36 -12.62 -6.92 -14.51
C TYR A 36 -13.71 -7.57 -13.65
N SER A 37 -14.24 -8.73 -14.03
CA SER A 37 -15.15 -9.52 -13.18
C SER A 37 -14.57 -9.90 -11.81
N TYR A 38 -13.24 -9.92 -11.67
CA TYR A 38 -12.55 -10.19 -10.41
C TYR A 38 -12.27 -8.95 -9.54
N TYR A 39 -12.49 -7.73 -10.05
CA TYR A 39 -12.03 -6.50 -9.39
C TYR A 39 -12.71 -6.27 -8.03
N VAL A 40 -14.05 -6.22 -8.00
CA VAL A 40 -14.78 -6.02 -6.74
C VAL A 40 -14.60 -7.21 -5.80
N LYS A 41 -14.56 -8.45 -6.33
CA LYS A 41 -14.35 -9.66 -5.51
C LYS A 41 -12.99 -9.65 -4.81
N GLY A 42 -11.93 -9.31 -5.53
CA GLY A 42 -10.59 -9.21 -4.97
C GLY A 42 -10.48 -8.06 -3.95
N MET A 43 -11.12 -6.92 -4.23
CA MET A 43 -11.13 -5.80 -3.29
C MET A 43 -11.86 -6.17 -1.99
N LEU A 44 -13.02 -6.82 -2.09
CA LEU A 44 -13.77 -7.29 -0.92
C LEU A 44 -12.94 -8.30 -0.11
N ALA A 45 -12.28 -9.26 -0.76
CA ALA A 45 -11.39 -10.20 -0.07
C ALA A 45 -10.25 -9.48 0.66
N LYS A 46 -9.71 -8.40 0.07
CA LYS A 46 -8.67 -7.56 0.69
C LYS A 46 -9.17 -6.85 1.94
N PHE A 47 -10.37 -6.26 1.89
CA PHE A 47 -11.00 -5.63 3.04
C PHE A 47 -11.29 -6.63 4.15
N ILE A 48 -11.84 -7.80 3.83
CA ILE A 48 -12.06 -8.87 4.81
C ILE A 48 -10.74 -9.27 5.48
N GLY A 49 -9.66 -9.45 4.70
CA GLY A 49 -8.34 -9.78 5.23
C GLY A 49 -7.79 -8.71 6.18
N GLY A 50 -7.92 -7.43 5.82
CA GLY A 50 -7.51 -6.31 6.67
C GLY A 50 -8.34 -6.18 7.96
N THR A 51 -9.66 -6.33 7.87
CA THR A 51 -10.54 -6.31 9.04
C THR A 51 -10.24 -7.48 9.98
N LEU A 52 -10.11 -8.70 9.47
CA LEU A 52 -9.76 -9.88 10.28
C LEU A 52 -8.42 -9.69 10.98
N PHE A 53 -7.42 -9.13 10.28
CA PHE A 53 -6.13 -8.80 10.87
C PHE A 53 -6.29 -7.86 12.07
N CYS A 54 -7.00 -6.73 11.89
CA CYS A 54 -7.25 -5.78 12.97
C CYS A 54 -7.94 -6.43 14.18
N LEU A 55 -8.97 -7.24 13.94
CA LEU A 55 -9.73 -7.90 15.02
C LEU A 55 -8.85 -8.86 15.81
N ILE A 56 -8.01 -9.66 15.15
CA ILE A 56 -7.09 -10.58 15.83
C ILE A 56 -6.08 -9.79 16.67
N TYR A 57 -5.47 -8.74 16.12
CA TYR A 57 -4.46 -7.96 16.85
C TYR A 57 -5.04 -7.20 18.05
N VAL A 58 -6.27 -6.71 17.94
CA VAL A 58 -6.93 -6.01 19.05
C VAL A 58 -7.45 -6.97 20.12
N TYR A 59 -8.19 -8.01 19.72
CA TYR A 59 -8.93 -8.84 20.69
C TYR A 59 -8.17 -10.08 21.16
N TYR A 60 -7.27 -10.63 20.33
CA TYR A 60 -6.52 -11.84 20.68
C TYR A 60 -5.11 -11.50 21.18
N TYR A 61 -4.33 -10.72 20.43
CA TYR A 61 -2.96 -10.38 20.82
C TYR A 61 -2.87 -9.22 21.81
N GLY A 62 -3.81 -8.27 21.76
CA GLY A 62 -3.83 -7.08 22.64
C GLY A 62 -2.65 -6.12 22.41
N GLY A 63 -1.92 -6.26 21.31
CA GLY A 63 -0.65 -5.57 21.06
C GLY A 63 -0.14 -5.78 19.63
N GLY A 64 1.08 -5.31 19.37
CA GLY A 64 1.79 -5.52 18.11
C GLY A 64 2.04 -4.25 17.30
N ASP A 65 2.95 -4.36 16.34
CA ASP A 65 3.44 -3.26 15.51
C ASP A 65 2.32 -2.44 14.87
N THR A 66 1.24 -3.08 14.41
CA THR A 66 0.11 -2.39 13.77
C THR A 66 -0.56 -1.35 14.67
N LEU A 67 -0.71 -1.66 15.97
CA LEU A 67 -1.34 -0.78 16.94
C LEU A 67 -0.43 0.38 17.29
N LEU A 68 0.89 0.13 17.34
CA LEU A 68 1.86 1.16 17.66
C LEU A 68 2.12 2.08 16.46
N TYR A 69 2.14 1.55 15.22
CA TYR A 69 2.10 2.37 14.01
C TYR A 69 0.88 3.29 14.00
N ASN A 70 -0.31 2.73 14.26
CA ASN A 70 -1.54 3.49 14.32
C ASN A 70 -1.49 4.60 15.37
N ALA A 71 -1.12 4.26 16.62
CA ALA A 71 -1.06 5.21 17.73
C ALA A 71 -0.06 6.34 17.44
N ASN A 72 1.15 6.01 16.98
CA ASN A 72 2.18 7.01 16.69
C ASN A 72 1.80 7.91 15.50
N SER A 73 1.11 7.36 14.49
CA SER A 73 0.59 8.17 13.38
C SER A 73 -0.55 9.09 13.80
N ILE A 74 -1.38 8.68 14.74
CA ILE A 74 -2.39 9.55 15.36
C ILE A 74 -1.70 10.66 16.16
N SER A 75 -0.62 10.36 16.90
CA SER A 75 0.15 11.37 17.61
C SER A 75 0.70 12.45 16.66
N LEU A 76 1.19 12.04 15.48
CA LEU A 76 1.60 12.98 14.43
C LEU A 76 0.43 13.84 13.94
N ASN A 77 -0.74 13.26 13.70
CA ASN A 77 -1.91 14.04 13.30
C ASN A 77 -2.35 15.02 14.39
N ASN A 78 -2.23 14.66 15.67
CA ASN A 78 -2.52 15.59 16.76
C ASN A 78 -1.50 16.73 16.79
N LEU A 79 -0.21 16.44 16.57
CA LEU A 79 0.82 17.46 16.45
C LEU A 79 0.54 18.42 15.29
N PHE A 80 0.01 17.95 14.15
CA PHE A 80 -0.39 18.82 13.05
C PHE A 80 -1.37 19.92 13.49
N PHE A 81 -2.36 19.57 14.32
CA PHE A 81 -3.35 20.54 14.83
C PHE A 81 -2.79 21.46 15.92
N LYS A 82 -1.71 21.05 16.61
CA LYS A 82 -1.03 21.88 17.62
C LYS A 82 0.00 22.82 16.98
N ASN A 83 0.90 22.26 16.19
CA ASN A 83 2.03 22.94 15.56
C ASN A 83 2.32 22.32 14.19
N ILE A 84 1.76 22.93 13.14
CA ILE A 84 1.92 22.47 11.76
C ILE A 84 3.38 22.50 11.29
N ASN A 85 4.19 23.44 11.79
CA ASN A 85 5.60 23.55 11.43
C ASN A 85 6.39 22.33 11.95
N ALA A 86 6.23 22.02 13.23
CA ALA A 86 6.86 20.84 13.83
C ALA A 86 6.41 19.54 13.14
N TYR A 87 5.11 19.42 12.83
CA TYR A 87 4.60 18.28 12.05
C TYR A 87 5.30 18.14 10.69
N TYR A 88 5.47 19.23 9.94
CA TYR A 88 6.09 19.20 8.62
C TYR A 88 7.55 18.75 8.69
N HIS A 89 8.33 19.30 9.62
CA HIS A 89 9.72 18.89 9.84
C HIS A 89 9.82 17.40 10.18
N ILE A 90 8.99 16.93 11.10
CA ILE A 90 8.94 15.52 11.49
C ILE A 90 8.50 14.64 10.31
N LEU A 91 7.53 15.07 9.50
CA LEU A 91 7.06 14.35 8.31
C LEU A 91 8.17 14.18 7.25
N ILE A 92 9.02 15.18 7.03
CA ILE A 92 10.16 15.05 6.10
C ILE A 92 11.33 14.25 6.70
N GLY A 93 11.31 14.03 8.02
CA GLY A 93 12.26 13.18 8.74
C GLY A 93 13.28 13.96 9.55
N ASP A 94 13.00 15.22 9.85
CA ASP A 94 13.77 16.06 10.75
C ASP A 94 13.35 15.78 12.20
N ILE A 95 14.28 15.19 12.95
CA ILE A 95 14.08 14.66 14.31
C ILE A 95 14.82 15.55 15.32
N GLN A 96 15.02 16.83 15.02
CA GLN A 96 15.67 17.73 15.97
C GLN A 96 14.89 17.82 17.29
N PRO A 97 15.58 17.94 18.44
CA PRO A 97 14.95 17.99 19.76
C PRO A 97 13.87 19.07 19.88
N ILE A 98 14.02 20.19 19.17
CA ILE A 98 13.06 21.30 19.16
C ILE A 98 11.69 20.90 18.61
N TYR A 99 11.63 20.04 17.60
CA TYR A 99 10.36 19.56 17.05
C TYR A 99 9.78 18.44 17.90
N LEU A 100 10.66 17.58 18.45
CA LEU A 100 10.21 16.50 19.34
C LEU A 100 9.68 17.02 20.68
N SER A 101 10.17 18.16 21.19
CA SER A 101 9.67 18.79 22.41
C SER A 101 8.27 19.37 22.27
N GLU A 102 7.75 19.49 21.05
CA GLU A 102 6.38 19.95 20.80
C GLU A 102 5.34 18.88 21.15
N PHE A 103 5.75 17.61 21.31
CA PHE A 103 4.87 16.56 21.83
C PHE A 103 4.62 16.74 23.34
N ASP A 104 3.38 16.50 23.74
CA ASP A 104 2.88 16.63 25.10
C ASP A 104 1.83 15.55 25.41
N SER A 105 1.23 15.61 26.60
CA SER A 105 0.19 14.67 27.02
C SER A 105 -1.06 14.67 26.10
N ASN A 106 -1.35 15.76 25.40
CA ASN A 106 -2.53 15.91 24.54
C ASN A 106 -2.28 15.37 23.13
N THR A 107 -1.06 15.54 22.64
CA THR A 107 -0.64 15.07 21.31
C THR A 107 -0.17 13.62 21.34
N GLY A 108 0.33 13.13 22.47
CA GLY A 108 0.91 11.81 22.61
C GLY A 108 2.40 11.82 22.29
N SER A 109 2.95 10.68 21.86
CA SER A 109 4.36 10.58 21.50
C SER A 109 4.55 9.62 20.33
N VAL A 110 5.63 9.83 19.57
CA VAL A 110 6.19 8.88 18.59
C VAL A 110 7.23 7.93 19.23
N GLY A 111 7.60 8.21 20.49
CA GLY A 111 8.37 7.41 21.43
C GLY A 111 9.33 6.38 20.83
N PRO A 112 9.03 5.06 20.95
CA PRO A 112 9.99 3.98 20.78
C PRO A 112 10.50 3.78 19.34
N TYR A 113 9.88 4.41 18.35
CA TYR A 113 10.16 4.15 16.93
C TYR A 113 10.98 5.23 16.24
N ILE A 114 11.25 6.35 16.92
CA ILE A 114 12.10 7.42 16.38
C ILE A 114 13.50 6.90 16.04
N ASN A 115 14.02 5.96 16.83
CA ASN A 115 15.36 5.39 16.64
C ASN A 115 15.41 4.33 15.52
N ASN A 116 14.27 3.80 15.08
CA ASN A 116 14.21 2.84 13.97
C ASN A 116 13.70 3.55 12.72
N TYR A 117 14.64 3.90 11.84
CA TYR A 117 14.38 4.66 10.62
C TYR A 117 13.25 4.08 9.76
N GLU A 118 13.24 2.76 9.56
CA GLU A 118 12.25 2.07 8.72
C GLU A 118 10.85 2.14 9.32
N THR A 119 10.76 1.92 10.63
CA THR A 119 9.52 1.92 11.38
C THR A 119 8.96 3.35 11.46
N TYR A 120 9.83 4.34 11.67
CA TYR A 120 9.49 5.75 11.64
C TYR A 120 8.97 6.20 10.27
N PHE A 121 9.59 5.73 9.17
CA PHE A 121 9.10 6.01 7.82
C PHE A 121 7.66 5.51 7.62
N VAL A 122 7.32 4.32 8.12
CA VAL A 122 5.94 3.81 8.10
C VAL A 122 4.99 4.70 8.90
N VAL A 123 5.38 5.17 10.08
CA VAL A 123 4.55 6.07 10.89
C VAL A 123 4.24 7.37 10.13
N ARG A 124 5.24 7.95 9.46
CA ARG A 124 5.10 9.20 8.68
C ARG A 124 4.17 9.06 7.48
N ILE A 125 4.31 7.99 6.70
CA ILE A 125 3.39 7.76 5.56
C ILE A 125 1.99 7.36 6.03
N THR A 126 1.88 6.68 7.17
CA THR A 126 0.59 6.31 7.76
C THR A 126 -0.15 7.53 8.33
N SER A 127 0.55 8.53 8.88
CA SER A 127 -0.10 9.76 9.38
C SER A 127 -0.82 10.52 8.27
N LEU A 128 -0.27 10.52 7.06
CA LEU A 128 -0.94 11.06 5.87
C LEU A 128 -2.26 10.33 5.56
N VAL A 129 -2.27 9.00 5.70
CA VAL A 129 -3.50 8.20 5.51
C VAL A 129 -4.50 8.46 6.63
N GLN A 130 -4.02 8.71 7.86
CA GLN A 130 -4.87 8.91 9.03
C GLN A 130 -5.75 10.17 8.96
N PHE A 131 -5.36 11.20 8.19
CA PHE A 131 -6.23 12.35 7.95
C PHE A 131 -7.52 11.94 7.24
N PHE A 132 -7.41 11.06 6.24
CA PHE A 132 -8.56 10.52 5.51
C PHE A 132 -9.34 9.49 6.31
N ALA A 133 -8.72 8.87 7.32
CA ALA A 133 -9.34 7.88 8.18
C ALA A 133 -9.92 8.47 9.47
N PHE A 134 -9.87 9.80 9.65
CA PHE A 134 -10.33 10.47 10.88
C PHE A 134 -9.72 9.88 12.16
N ARG A 135 -8.43 9.50 12.13
CA ARG A 135 -7.71 8.86 13.24
C ARG A 135 -8.33 7.53 13.70
N ASN A 136 -9.10 6.87 12.83
CA ASN A 136 -9.76 5.60 13.12
C ASN A 136 -8.94 4.42 12.56
N PHE A 137 -8.62 3.45 13.42
CA PHE A 137 -7.75 2.32 13.05
C PHE A 137 -8.34 1.40 11.98
N LEU A 138 -9.61 1.03 12.11
CA LEU A 138 -10.28 0.16 11.12
C LEU A 138 -10.40 0.88 9.78
N THR A 139 -10.84 2.14 9.80
CA THR A 139 -10.99 2.95 8.60
C THR A 139 -9.64 3.17 7.90
N CYS A 140 -8.58 3.46 8.66
CA CYS A 140 -7.23 3.59 8.13
C CYS A 140 -6.76 2.30 7.46
N THR A 141 -7.05 1.15 8.08
CA THR A 141 -6.77 -0.16 7.50
C THR A 141 -7.54 -0.39 6.20
N ILE A 142 -8.82 -0.01 6.11
CA ILE A 142 -9.62 -0.11 4.88
C ILE A 142 -9.05 0.77 3.77
N VAL A 143 -8.72 2.04 4.07
CA VAL A 143 -8.12 2.97 3.10
C VAL A 143 -6.76 2.45 2.62
N LEU A 144 -5.93 1.95 3.53
CA LEU A 144 -4.63 1.39 3.18
C LEU A 144 -4.75 0.09 2.37
N SER A 145 -5.69 -0.78 2.74
CA SER A 145 -6.06 -1.99 1.97
C SER A 145 -6.47 -1.63 0.55
N PHE A 146 -7.25 -0.56 0.37
CA PHE A 146 -7.67 -0.07 -0.94
C PHE A 146 -6.48 0.42 -1.78
N ILE A 147 -5.60 1.24 -1.21
CA ILE A 147 -4.39 1.73 -1.87
C ILE A 147 -3.50 0.55 -2.31
N SER A 148 -3.28 -0.41 -1.40
CA SER A 148 -2.54 -1.65 -1.66
C SER A 148 -3.19 -2.47 -2.77
N TYR A 149 -4.52 -2.61 -2.76
CA TYR A 149 -5.26 -3.35 -3.76
C TYR A 149 -5.11 -2.77 -5.18
N ILE A 150 -5.05 -1.45 -5.34
CA ILE A 150 -4.84 -0.82 -6.66
C ILE A 150 -3.50 -1.28 -7.27
N ALA A 151 -2.45 -1.38 -6.45
CA ALA A 151 -1.15 -1.86 -6.88
C ALA A 151 -1.19 -3.32 -7.31
N ILE A 152 -1.79 -4.18 -6.48
CA ILE A 152 -1.96 -5.61 -6.75
C ILE A 152 -2.78 -5.82 -8.04
N TRP A 153 -3.85 -5.03 -8.24
CA TRP A 153 -4.67 -5.08 -9.44
C TRP A 153 -3.87 -4.73 -10.71
N LYS A 154 -2.95 -3.78 -10.64
CA LYS A 154 -2.07 -3.44 -11.76
C LYS A 154 -1.14 -4.59 -12.13
N LEU A 155 -0.55 -5.25 -11.15
CA LEU A 155 0.27 -6.44 -11.36
C LEU A 155 -0.58 -7.57 -11.96
N PHE A 156 -1.74 -7.87 -11.39
CA PHE A 156 -2.65 -8.91 -11.91
C PHE A 156 -3.02 -8.67 -13.38
N LYS A 157 -3.39 -7.43 -13.74
CA LYS A 157 -3.69 -7.10 -15.14
C LYS A 157 -2.49 -7.26 -16.05
N LEU A 158 -1.29 -6.91 -15.59
CA LEU A 158 -0.08 -7.11 -16.36
C LEU A 158 0.16 -8.61 -16.64
N LEU A 159 0.01 -9.46 -15.62
CA LEU A 159 0.14 -10.91 -15.79
C LEU A 159 -0.93 -11.49 -16.73
N CYS A 160 -2.15 -10.95 -16.70
CA CYS A 160 -3.20 -11.35 -17.65
C CYS A 160 -2.89 -10.95 -19.10
N VAL A 161 -2.09 -9.91 -19.32
CA VAL A 161 -1.59 -9.55 -20.67
C VAL A 161 -0.56 -10.56 -21.15
N PHE A 162 0.34 -11.03 -20.28
CA PHE A 162 1.32 -12.06 -20.65
C PHE A 162 0.72 -13.46 -20.78
N TYR A 163 -0.28 -13.79 -19.96
CA TYR A 163 -0.85 -15.14 -19.89
C TYR A 163 -2.39 -15.10 -19.98
N PRO A 164 -2.95 -14.77 -21.16
CA PRO A 164 -4.39 -14.56 -21.33
C PRO A 164 -5.22 -15.84 -21.15
N THR A 165 -4.63 -17.03 -21.30
CA THR A 165 -5.34 -18.32 -21.18
C THR A 165 -5.58 -18.76 -19.73
N ILE A 166 -4.80 -18.27 -18.77
CA ILE A 166 -4.82 -18.71 -17.36
C ILE A 166 -5.28 -17.62 -16.39
N GLN A 167 -6.03 -16.63 -16.86
CA GLN A 167 -6.49 -15.48 -16.07
C GLN A 167 -7.19 -15.85 -14.77
N HIS A 168 -8.01 -16.91 -14.77
CA HIS A 168 -8.69 -17.39 -13.56
C HIS A 168 -7.71 -17.91 -12.50
N ARG A 169 -6.70 -18.69 -12.91
CA ARG A 169 -5.66 -19.21 -12.01
C ARG A 169 -4.80 -18.08 -11.47
N LEU A 170 -4.48 -17.09 -12.31
CA LEU A 170 -3.80 -15.87 -11.87
C LEU A 170 -4.63 -15.08 -10.85
N ALA A 171 -5.95 -14.99 -11.03
CA ALA A 171 -6.82 -14.30 -10.08
C ALA A 171 -6.75 -14.97 -8.70
N GLN A 172 -6.82 -16.31 -8.67
CA GLN A 172 -6.68 -17.09 -7.43
C GLN A 172 -5.32 -16.85 -6.76
N ALA A 173 -4.23 -16.92 -7.53
CA ALA A 173 -2.86 -16.80 -7.01
C ALA A 173 -2.46 -15.37 -6.58
N ILE A 174 -3.08 -14.32 -7.16
CA ILE A 174 -2.68 -12.93 -6.89
C ILE A 174 -3.69 -12.21 -5.99
N LEU A 175 -5.00 -12.47 -6.17
CA LEU A 175 -6.05 -11.71 -5.48
C LEU A 175 -6.64 -12.44 -4.28
N PHE A 176 -6.57 -13.77 -4.23
CA PHE A 176 -7.31 -14.59 -3.26
C PHE A 176 -6.44 -15.46 -2.35
N VAL A 177 -5.11 -15.32 -2.40
CA VAL A 177 -4.23 -16.07 -1.50
C VAL A 177 -4.37 -15.52 -0.07
N PRO A 178 -4.67 -16.37 0.93
CA PRO A 178 -4.95 -15.91 2.29
C PRO A 178 -3.80 -15.11 2.93
N SER A 179 -2.55 -15.54 2.75
CA SER A 179 -1.41 -14.89 3.40
C SER A 179 -1.22 -13.41 2.96
N PRO A 180 -1.12 -13.07 1.67
CA PRO A 180 -1.07 -11.66 1.23
C PRO A 180 -2.34 -10.86 1.55
N LEU A 181 -3.50 -11.51 1.62
CA LEU A 181 -4.75 -10.87 2.06
C LEU A 181 -4.70 -10.49 3.55
N PHE A 182 -4.03 -11.27 4.38
CA PHE A 182 -3.88 -11.02 5.80
C PHE A 182 -2.76 -10.00 6.08
N TRP A 183 -1.52 -10.33 5.68
CA TRP A 183 -0.32 -9.55 6.00
C TRP A 183 -0.14 -8.28 5.16
N GLY A 184 -0.80 -8.19 3.99
CA GLY A 184 -0.63 -7.07 3.07
C GLY A 184 -1.77 -6.05 3.09
N SER A 185 -2.62 -6.04 4.12
CA SER A 185 -3.87 -5.26 4.16
C SER A 185 -3.94 -4.26 5.33
N ALA A 186 -3.33 -4.57 6.46
CA ALA A 186 -3.34 -3.70 7.64
C ALA A 186 -2.18 -2.70 7.68
N ILE A 187 -2.11 -1.87 8.72
CA ILE A 187 -1.00 -0.92 8.94
C ILE A 187 0.26 -1.71 9.33
N LEU A 188 1.06 -2.07 8.34
CA LEU A 188 2.28 -2.88 8.46
C LEU A 188 3.30 -2.48 7.39
N LYS A 189 4.59 -2.66 7.68
CA LYS A 189 5.68 -2.54 6.69
C LYS A 189 5.37 -3.36 5.42
N ASP A 190 4.88 -4.58 5.60
CA ASP A 190 4.57 -5.52 4.50
C ASP A 190 3.47 -5.03 3.55
N THR A 191 2.47 -4.30 4.04
CA THR A 191 1.43 -3.71 3.20
C THR A 191 2.01 -2.69 2.22
N TYR A 192 2.87 -1.80 2.72
CA TYR A 192 3.51 -0.77 1.89
C TYR A 192 4.50 -1.37 0.91
N THR A 193 5.37 -2.29 1.37
CA THR A 193 6.39 -2.88 0.51
C THR A 193 5.76 -3.80 -0.54
N PHE A 194 4.77 -4.63 -0.18
CA PHE A 194 4.10 -5.49 -1.15
C PHE A 194 3.38 -4.69 -2.24
N ALA A 195 2.66 -3.63 -1.85
CA ALA A 195 2.03 -2.71 -2.80
C ALA A 195 3.08 -2.02 -3.69
N ALA A 196 4.16 -1.51 -3.11
CA ALA A 196 5.23 -0.86 -3.86
C ALA A 196 5.89 -1.83 -4.86
N VAL A 197 6.14 -3.09 -4.49
CA VAL A 197 6.67 -4.12 -5.39
C VAL A 197 5.72 -4.36 -6.56
N CYS A 198 4.43 -4.58 -6.29
CA CYS A 198 3.43 -4.82 -7.34
C CYS A 198 3.34 -3.65 -8.34
N TRP A 199 3.33 -2.41 -7.82
CA TRP A 199 3.27 -1.24 -8.66
C TRP A 199 4.59 -0.98 -9.39
N LEU A 200 5.74 -1.21 -8.75
CA LEU A 200 7.06 -1.08 -9.35
C LEU A 200 7.20 -2.00 -10.56
N THR A 201 6.84 -3.27 -10.44
CA THR A 201 6.87 -4.23 -11.56
C THR A 201 6.00 -3.75 -12.73
N TYR A 202 4.80 -3.24 -12.44
CA TYR A 202 3.92 -2.66 -13.46
C TYR A 202 4.51 -1.40 -14.12
N ALA A 203 5.00 -0.47 -13.30
CA ALA A 203 5.56 0.79 -13.74
C ALA A 203 6.82 0.56 -14.58
N PHE A 204 7.68 -0.37 -14.16
CA PHE A 204 8.85 -0.79 -14.90
C PHE A 204 8.49 -1.27 -16.29
N TYR A 205 7.58 -2.25 -16.40
CA TYR A 205 7.15 -2.75 -17.69
C TYR A 205 6.58 -1.63 -18.57
N MET A 206 5.70 -0.79 -18.03
CA MET A 206 5.07 0.27 -18.82
C MET A 206 6.03 1.38 -19.25
N ALA A 207 7.04 1.72 -18.44
CA ALA A 207 8.00 2.77 -18.73
C ALA A 207 9.12 2.32 -19.69
N PHE A 208 9.67 1.13 -19.46
CA PHE A 208 10.89 0.67 -20.14
C PHE A 208 10.60 -0.30 -21.30
N ILE A 209 9.54 -1.12 -21.20
CA ILE A 209 9.23 -2.15 -22.19
C ILE A 209 8.08 -1.71 -23.10
N ALA A 210 6.89 -1.50 -22.55
CA ALA A 210 5.70 -1.13 -23.31
C ALA A 210 5.70 0.34 -23.80
N ARG A 211 6.55 1.20 -23.21
CA ARG A 211 6.68 2.64 -23.55
C ARG A 211 5.35 3.40 -23.54
N LYS A 212 4.46 3.10 -22.59
CA LYS A 212 3.15 3.77 -22.42
C LYS A 212 3.16 4.68 -21.21
N LYS A 213 2.72 5.93 -21.38
CA LYS A 213 2.65 6.95 -20.30
C LYS A 213 3.96 7.03 -19.50
N ILE A 214 5.08 7.18 -20.21
CA ILE A 214 6.44 7.01 -19.66
C ILE A 214 6.66 7.92 -18.45
N ALA A 215 6.34 9.21 -18.53
CA ALA A 215 6.56 10.15 -17.43
C ALA A 215 5.84 9.72 -16.14
N THR A 216 4.56 9.37 -16.22
CA THR A 216 3.78 8.89 -15.06
C THR A 216 4.34 7.60 -14.49
N ASN A 217 4.71 6.65 -15.35
CA ASN A 217 5.23 5.36 -14.88
C ASN A 217 6.66 5.49 -14.33
N LEU A 218 7.49 6.40 -14.85
CA LEU A 218 8.81 6.69 -14.30
C LEU A 218 8.71 7.35 -12.93
N PHE A 219 7.82 8.33 -12.76
CA PHE A 219 7.52 8.93 -11.46
C PHE A 219 7.07 7.86 -10.45
N MET A 220 6.10 7.01 -10.83
CA MET A 220 5.63 5.94 -9.95
C MET A 220 6.72 4.89 -9.67
N PHE A 221 7.60 4.60 -10.62
CA PHE A 221 8.74 3.71 -10.43
C PHE A 221 9.68 4.27 -9.35
N VAL A 222 10.10 5.53 -9.49
CA VAL A 222 10.96 6.22 -8.51
C VAL A 222 10.30 6.24 -7.13
N LEU A 223 9.02 6.61 -7.06
CA LEU A 223 8.26 6.62 -5.81
C LEU A 223 8.26 5.25 -5.12
N CYS A 224 8.03 4.16 -5.87
CA CYS A 224 8.05 2.80 -5.31
C CYS A 224 9.46 2.39 -4.87
N VAL A 225 10.51 2.75 -5.60
CA VAL A 225 11.90 2.51 -5.19
C VAL A 225 12.20 3.20 -3.87
N VAL A 226 11.82 4.48 -3.73
CA VAL A 226 11.97 5.23 -2.48
C VAL A 226 11.23 4.54 -1.34
N LEU A 227 9.97 4.14 -1.53
CA LEU A 227 9.20 3.43 -0.50
C LEU A 227 9.88 2.11 -0.09
N ILE A 228 10.35 1.30 -1.04
CA ILE A 228 10.97 0.01 -0.72
C ILE A 228 12.30 0.21 0.01
N ILE A 229 13.17 1.11 -0.47
CA ILE A 229 14.49 1.35 0.14
C ILE A 229 14.34 1.85 1.58
N ASN A 230 13.38 2.75 1.84
CA ASN A 230 13.20 3.32 3.16
C ASN A 230 12.49 2.38 4.16
N ILE A 231 11.85 1.30 3.70
CA ILE A 231 11.14 0.35 4.58
C ILE A 231 11.87 -1.00 4.69
N LYS A 232 12.26 -1.59 3.56
CA LYS A 232 12.93 -2.91 3.47
C LYS A 232 13.88 -2.92 2.25
N PRO A 233 15.10 -2.36 2.36
CA PRO A 233 15.99 -2.16 1.21
C PRO A 233 16.43 -3.45 0.52
N TYR A 234 16.54 -4.55 1.25
CA TYR A 234 16.88 -5.86 0.70
C TYR A 234 15.89 -6.36 -0.36
N ILE A 235 14.61 -5.93 -0.31
CA ILE A 235 13.62 -6.29 -1.34
C ILE A 235 13.99 -5.66 -2.68
N PHE A 236 14.43 -4.39 -2.67
CA PHE A 236 14.84 -3.72 -3.90
C PHE A 236 16.10 -4.36 -4.48
N ILE A 237 17.09 -4.66 -3.62
CA ILE A 237 18.31 -5.37 -4.02
C ILE A 237 17.98 -6.71 -4.69
N ALA A 238 17.02 -7.47 -4.15
CA ALA A 238 16.58 -8.74 -4.73
C ALA A 238 15.83 -8.56 -6.07
N LEU A 239 15.12 -7.44 -6.27
CA LEU A 239 14.39 -7.17 -7.52
C LEU A 239 15.29 -6.73 -8.68
N VAL A 240 16.37 -5.99 -8.39
CA VAL A 240 17.23 -5.39 -9.42
C VAL A 240 17.73 -6.41 -10.46
N PRO A 241 18.29 -7.58 -10.07
CA PRO A 241 18.73 -8.59 -11.06
C PRO A 241 17.62 -9.04 -11.98
N GLY A 242 16.41 -9.25 -11.46
CA GLY A 242 15.24 -9.66 -12.25
C GLY A 242 14.79 -8.59 -13.24
N LEU A 243 14.79 -7.32 -12.82
CA LEU A 243 14.45 -6.19 -13.70
C LEU A 243 15.47 -6.02 -14.82
N VAL A 244 16.77 -6.08 -14.48
CA VAL A 244 17.87 -5.99 -15.44
C VAL A 244 17.78 -7.14 -16.44
N PHE A 245 17.61 -8.38 -15.97
CA PHE A 245 17.46 -9.54 -16.85
C PHE A 245 16.25 -9.38 -17.79
N TRP A 246 15.10 -8.96 -17.26
CA TRP A 246 13.90 -8.76 -18.07
C TRP A 246 14.10 -7.70 -19.16
N LEU A 247 14.74 -6.58 -18.84
CA LEU A 247 15.03 -5.52 -19.80
C LEU A 247 15.97 -6.00 -20.92
N ASN A 248 17.07 -6.67 -20.54
CA ASN A 248 18.04 -7.20 -21.50
C ASN A 248 17.40 -8.22 -22.44
N GLN A 249 16.62 -9.16 -21.90
CA GLN A 249 15.94 -10.17 -22.69
C GLN A 249 14.99 -9.54 -23.72
N HIS A 250 14.28 -8.47 -23.35
CA HIS A 250 13.40 -7.75 -24.27
C HIS A 250 14.17 -7.15 -25.45
N TYR A 251 15.29 -6.46 -25.19
CA TYR A 251 16.10 -5.87 -26.26
C TYR A 251 16.73 -6.93 -27.17
N ILE A 252 17.32 -7.98 -26.60
CA ILE A 252 17.93 -9.08 -27.38
C ILE A 252 16.91 -9.72 -28.32
N THR A 253 15.70 -9.98 -27.84
CA THR A 253 14.64 -10.59 -28.65
C THR A 253 14.25 -9.69 -29.82
N ASN A 254 14.08 -8.39 -29.58
CA ASN A 254 13.76 -7.43 -30.64
C ASN A 254 14.87 -7.28 -31.70
N PHE A 255 16.14 -7.42 -31.32
CA PHE A 255 17.25 -7.40 -32.27
C PHE A 255 17.22 -8.62 -33.20
N LYS A 256 16.93 -9.82 -32.69
CA LYS A 256 16.85 -11.03 -33.53
C LYS A 256 15.75 -10.94 -34.60
N TYR A 257 14.60 -10.34 -34.27
CA TYR A 257 13.50 -10.14 -35.22
C TYR A 257 13.75 -9.05 -36.28
N LYS A 258 14.81 -8.23 -36.15
CA LYS A 258 15.19 -7.24 -37.17
C LYS A 258 16.20 -7.77 -38.19
N ILE A 259 16.86 -8.90 -37.90
CA ILE A 259 17.92 -9.48 -38.74
C ILE A 259 17.35 -10.62 -39.63
N LEU A 260 16.17 -11.15 -39.29
CA LEU A 260 15.38 -12.09 -40.09
C LEU A 260 14.30 -11.35 -40.88
#